data_AF-A0A971PS59-F1
#
_entry.id   AF-A0A971PS59-F1
#
_cell.length_a   1.000
_cell.length_b   1.000
_cell.length_c   1.000
_cell.angle_alpha   90.00
_cell.angle_beta   90.00
_cell.angle_gamma   90.00
#
_symmetry.space_group_name_H-M   'P 1'
#
loop_
_entity.id
_entity.type
_entity.pdbx_description
1 polymer ?
#
loop_
_entity_poly.entity_id
_entity_poly.type
_entity_poly.pdbx_seq_one_letter_code
_entity_poly.pdbx_strand_id
1 'polypeptide(L)'
;MNDNAWIIWAVIAAVVLIAVIVFFVMRTNSAKAKQERAQKIREEAAEREREALARETAAARADAEARQAKAEAEEQAAKAARLRAEADARAAQAKQMAADADGRVAEAREVRREYDEKMREADRLDPGVETDEHGNRIGASAAGAGAGAAAGARVDRVDERHDDNVPNAMDPVDADRARHDDRDLTDEATRAHDV
;
A
#
# COMPACT_ATOMS: atom_id res chain seq x y z
N MET A 1 -1.84 -92.98 -61.47
CA MET A 1 -0.82 -91.92 -61.43
C MET A 1 -1.45 -90.72 -62.11
N ASN A 2 -1.92 -89.68 -61.40
CA ASN A 2 -1.26 -88.36 -61.35
C ASN A 2 -1.93 -87.41 -60.32
N ASP A 3 -2.76 -87.92 -59.41
CA ASP A 3 -3.58 -87.08 -58.53
C ASP A 3 -2.74 -86.26 -57.54
N ASN A 4 -1.60 -86.81 -57.10
CA ASN A 4 -0.66 -86.13 -56.21
C ASN A 4 0.09 -84.98 -56.91
N ALA A 5 0.38 -85.09 -58.20
CA ALA A 5 1.07 -84.05 -58.96
C ALA A 5 0.16 -82.84 -59.25
N TRP A 6 -1.12 -83.11 -59.48
CA TRP A 6 -2.18 -82.10 -59.60
C TRP A 6 -2.36 -81.32 -58.29
N ILE A 7 -2.41 -82.02 -57.14
CA ILE A 7 -2.55 -81.39 -55.83
C ILE A 7 -1.35 -80.48 -55.53
N ILE A 8 -0.13 -80.92 -55.82
CA ILE A 8 1.09 -80.10 -55.60
C ILE A 8 1.05 -78.81 -56.43
N TRP A 9 0.67 -78.88 -57.71
CA TRP A 9 0.53 -77.69 -58.55
C TRP A 9 -0.57 -76.74 -58.07
N ALA A 10 -1.70 -77.27 -57.60
CA ALA A 10 -2.78 -76.48 -57.04
C ALA A 10 -2.34 -75.72 -55.77
N VAL A 11 -1.57 -76.37 -54.89
CA VAL A 11 -1.03 -75.74 -53.67
C VAL A 11 -0.03 -74.63 -54.03
N ILE A 12 0.87 -74.86 -54.99
CA ILE A 12 1.82 -73.83 -55.44
C ILE A 12 1.08 -72.62 -56.03
N ALA A 13 0.07 -72.85 -56.87
CA ALA A 13 -0.75 -71.77 -57.42
C ALA A 13 -1.48 -70.98 -56.33
N ALA A 14 -2.00 -71.65 -55.30
CA ALA A 14 -2.65 -70.99 -54.17
C ALA A 14 -1.66 -70.14 -53.36
N VAL A 15 -0.45 -70.64 -53.09
CA VAL A 15 0.59 -69.89 -52.36
C VAL A 15 1.04 -68.66 -53.16
N VAL A 16 1.24 -68.79 -54.47
CA VAL A 16 1.59 -67.65 -55.33
C VAL A 16 0.46 -66.63 -55.36
N LEU A 17 -0.80 -67.06 -55.44
CA LEU A 17 -1.95 -66.17 -55.41
C LEU A 17 -2.03 -65.40 -54.08
N ILE A 18 -1.84 -66.09 -52.96
CA ILE A 18 -1.80 -65.45 -51.63
C ILE A 18 -0.65 -64.44 -51.55
N ALA A 19 0.54 -64.79 -52.04
CA ALA A 19 1.69 -63.89 -52.04
C ALA A 19 1.44 -62.61 -52.85
N VAL A 20 0.78 -62.73 -54.02
CA VAL A 20 0.40 -61.58 -54.85
C VAL A 20 -0.62 -60.70 -54.13
N ILE A 21 -1.64 -61.28 -53.50
CA ILE A 21 -2.66 -60.52 -52.74
C ILE A 21 -2.00 -59.74 -51.60
N VAL A 22 -1.14 -60.39 -50.82
CA VAL A 22 -0.42 -59.75 -49.69
C VAL A 22 0.47 -58.60 -50.19
N PHE A 23 1.18 -58.79 -51.31
CA PHE A 23 2.02 -57.76 -51.91
C PHE A 23 1.25 -56.51 -52.33
N PHE A 24 0.07 -56.68 -52.95
CA PHE A 24 -0.79 -55.56 -53.34
C PHE A 24 -1.39 -54.82 -52.13
N VAL A 25 -1.79 -55.55 -51.09
CA VAL A 25 -2.36 -54.96 -49.86
C VAL A 25 -1.31 -54.15 -49.08
N MET A 26 -0.06 -54.64 -48.97
CA MET A 26 1.02 -53.90 -48.31
C MET A 26 1.36 -52.58 -49.05
N ARG A 27 1.29 -52.59 -50.38
CA ARG A 27 1.63 -51.41 -51.20
C ARG A 27 0.57 -50.30 -51.09
N THR A 28 -0.71 -50.64 -50.95
CA THR A 28 -1.80 -49.65 -50.84
C THR A 28 -1.92 -49.06 -49.44
N ASN A 29 -1.67 -49.84 -48.38
CA ASN A 29 -1.77 -49.37 -47.00
C ASN A 29 -0.67 -48.36 -46.61
N SER A 30 0.47 -48.42 -47.30
CA SER A 30 1.62 -47.54 -47.06
C SER A 30 1.34 -46.06 -47.38
N ALA A 31 0.42 -45.78 -48.31
CA ALA A 31 0.09 -44.40 -48.69
C ALA A 31 -0.81 -43.71 -47.66
N LYS A 32 -1.81 -44.43 -47.13
CA LYS A 32 -2.73 -43.92 -46.10
C LYS A 32 -2.03 -43.70 -44.77
N ALA A 33 -1.20 -44.65 -44.34
CA ALA A 33 -0.41 -44.52 -43.11
C ALA A 33 0.58 -43.33 -43.15
N LYS A 34 1.10 -42.97 -44.33
CA LYS A 34 1.96 -41.78 -44.50
C LYS A 34 1.15 -40.48 -44.45
N GLN A 35 -0.06 -40.45 -45.00
CA GLN A 35 -0.94 -39.28 -44.95
C GLN A 35 -1.42 -38.99 -43.52
N GLU A 36 -1.82 -40.00 -42.76
CA GLU A 36 -2.23 -39.84 -41.35
C GLU A 36 -1.07 -39.33 -40.48
N ARG A 37 0.14 -39.86 -40.68
CA ARG A 37 1.34 -39.36 -39.96
C ARG A 37 1.65 -37.91 -40.34
N ALA A 38 1.50 -37.53 -41.60
CA ALA A 38 1.72 -36.15 -42.04
C ALA A 38 0.66 -35.18 -41.46
N GLN A 39 -0.59 -35.62 -41.31
CA GLN A 39 -1.63 -34.82 -40.66
C GLN A 39 -1.37 -34.66 -39.16
N LYS A 40 -1.02 -35.74 -38.45
CA LYS A 40 -0.66 -35.67 -37.02
C LYS A 40 0.52 -34.74 -36.76
N ILE A 41 1.56 -34.78 -37.59
CA ILE A 41 2.71 -33.86 -37.47
C ILE A 41 2.28 -32.40 -37.69
N ARG A 42 1.34 -32.14 -38.61
CA ARG A 42 0.81 -30.78 -38.83
C ARG A 42 -0.04 -30.30 -37.66
N GLU A 43 -0.86 -31.18 -37.09
CA GLU A 43 -1.68 -30.88 -35.91
C GLU A 43 -0.80 -30.62 -34.68
N GLU A 44 0.17 -31.49 -34.39
CA GLU A 44 1.14 -31.31 -33.29
C GLU A 44 1.99 -30.03 -33.49
N ALA A 45 2.37 -29.71 -34.72
CA ALA A 45 3.10 -28.47 -35.00
C ALA A 45 2.23 -27.22 -34.75
N ALA A 46 0.96 -27.25 -35.17
CA ALA A 46 0.01 -26.17 -34.95
C ALA A 46 -0.33 -26.00 -33.45
N GLU A 47 -0.44 -27.09 -32.68
CA GLU A 47 -0.63 -27.04 -31.23
C GLU A 47 0.59 -26.43 -30.52
N ARG A 48 1.80 -26.88 -30.87
CA ARG A 48 3.03 -26.31 -30.29
C ARG A 48 3.21 -24.83 -30.61
N GLU A 49 2.85 -24.40 -31.82
CA GLU A 49 2.87 -22.98 -32.20
C GLU A 49 1.86 -22.18 -31.38
N ARG A 50 0.64 -22.70 -31.18
CA ARG A 50 -0.37 -22.06 -30.31
C ARG A 50 0.08 -21.98 -28.86
N GLU A 51 0.69 -23.03 -28.32
CA GLU A 51 1.25 -23.01 -26.97
C GLU A 51 2.39 -22.02 -26.84
N ALA A 52 3.28 -21.93 -27.83
CA ALA A 52 4.37 -20.96 -27.85
C ALA A 52 3.83 -19.52 -27.86
N LEU A 53 2.85 -19.23 -28.72
CA LEU A 53 2.20 -17.93 -28.77
C LEU A 53 1.45 -17.61 -27.46
N ALA A 54 0.78 -18.59 -26.85
CA ALA A 54 0.10 -18.41 -25.57
C ALA A 54 1.10 -18.07 -24.45
N ARG A 55 2.27 -18.74 -24.42
CA ARG A 55 3.33 -18.45 -23.46
C ARG A 55 3.97 -17.09 -23.71
N GLU A 56 4.22 -16.73 -24.96
CA GLU A 56 4.78 -15.43 -25.32
C GLU A 56 3.84 -14.28 -24.94
N THR A 57 2.54 -14.43 -25.22
CA THR A 57 1.54 -13.43 -24.83
C THR A 57 1.36 -13.34 -23.32
N ALA A 58 1.42 -14.46 -22.60
CA ALA A 58 1.40 -14.47 -21.13
C ALA A 58 2.64 -13.79 -20.54
N ALA A 59 3.83 -14.05 -21.10
CA ALA A 59 5.07 -13.39 -20.68
C ALA A 59 5.03 -11.88 -20.95
N ALA A 60 4.53 -11.47 -22.13
CA ALA A 60 4.39 -10.05 -22.47
C ALA A 60 3.40 -9.33 -21.55
N ARG A 61 2.28 -9.99 -21.18
CA ARG A 61 1.33 -9.45 -20.19
C ARG A 61 1.96 -9.32 -18.81
N ALA A 62 2.65 -10.35 -18.34
CA ALA A 62 3.32 -10.32 -17.04
C ALA A 62 4.40 -9.22 -16.97
N ASP A 63 5.16 -9.01 -18.05
CA ASP A 63 6.13 -7.90 -18.11
C ASP A 63 5.44 -6.53 -18.11
N ALA A 64 4.33 -6.39 -18.83
CA ALA A 64 3.53 -5.16 -18.81
C ALA A 64 2.94 -4.86 -17.42
N GLU A 65 2.37 -5.87 -16.76
CA GLU A 65 1.85 -5.77 -15.39
C GLU A 65 2.97 -5.44 -14.39
N ALA A 66 4.14 -6.07 -14.51
CA ALA A 66 5.29 -5.77 -13.67
C ALA A 66 5.78 -4.32 -13.85
N ARG A 67 5.76 -3.79 -15.08
CA ARG A 67 6.10 -2.38 -15.35
C ARG A 67 5.05 -1.43 -14.78
N GLN A 68 3.77 -1.75 -14.89
CA GLN A 68 2.68 -0.96 -14.31
C GLN A 68 2.79 -0.92 -12.78
N ALA A 69 2.96 -2.07 -12.14
CA ALA A 69 3.14 -2.16 -10.68
C ALA A 69 4.36 -1.37 -10.20
N LYS A 70 5.47 -1.39 -10.95
CA LYS A 70 6.65 -0.55 -10.64
C LYS A 70 6.35 0.93 -10.77
N ALA A 71 5.68 1.35 -11.83
CA ALA A 71 5.31 2.76 -12.04
C ALA A 71 4.36 3.25 -10.94
N GLU A 72 3.38 2.44 -10.54
CA GLU A 72 2.47 2.76 -9.43
C GLU A 72 3.22 2.87 -8.10
N ALA A 73 4.16 1.96 -7.83
CA ALA A 73 4.99 2.03 -6.63
C ALA A 73 5.88 3.28 -6.60
N GLU A 74 6.47 3.65 -7.74
CA GLU A 74 7.24 4.89 -7.88
C GLU A 74 6.38 6.13 -7.69
N GLU A 75 5.15 6.16 -8.24
CA GLU A 75 4.21 7.26 -8.06
C GLU A 75 3.80 7.41 -6.58
N GLN A 76 3.50 6.29 -5.91
CA GLN A 76 3.17 6.29 -4.48
C GLN A 76 4.36 6.76 -3.64
N ALA A 77 5.57 6.30 -3.94
CA ALA A 77 6.79 6.76 -3.27
C ALA A 77 7.01 8.27 -3.46
N ALA A 78 6.79 8.79 -4.68
CA ALA A 78 6.89 10.21 -4.96
C ALA A 78 5.83 11.04 -4.21
N LYS A 79 4.58 10.55 -4.15
CA LYS A 79 3.51 11.18 -3.34
C LYS A 79 3.85 11.20 -1.86
N ALA A 80 4.34 10.08 -1.32
CA ALA A 80 4.76 10.00 0.08
C ALA A 80 5.93 10.95 0.38
N ALA A 81 6.91 11.05 -0.53
CA ALA A 81 8.02 12.00 -0.40
C ALA A 81 7.54 13.46 -0.40
N ARG A 82 6.59 13.81 -1.28
CA ARG A 82 5.98 15.16 -1.30
C ARG A 82 5.25 15.47 -0.01
N LEU A 83 4.44 14.53 0.50
CA LEU A 83 3.68 14.73 1.74
C LEU A 83 4.62 14.91 2.94
N ARG A 84 5.71 14.14 3.01
CA ARG A 84 6.75 14.32 4.05
C ARG A 84 7.41 15.69 3.95
N ALA A 85 7.81 16.12 2.76
CA ALA A 85 8.41 17.44 2.55
C ALA A 85 7.44 18.58 2.95
N GLU A 86 6.15 18.44 2.65
CA GLU A 86 5.14 19.40 3.08
C GLU A 86 4.98 19.41 4.61
N ALA A 87 4.94 18.24 5.25
CA ALA A 87 4.88 18.12 6.70
C ALA A 87 6.10 18.78 7.37
N ASP A 88 7.31 18.53 6.84
CA ASP A 88 8.55 19.12 7.33
C ASP A 88 8.55 20.65 7.17
N ALA A 89 8.06 21.16 6.04
CA ALA A 89 7.93 22.59 5.78
C ALA A 89 6.94 23.25 6.77
N ARG A 90 5.78 22.63 7.02
CA ARG A 90 4.81 23.10 8.00
C ARG A 90 5.38 23.06 9.43
N ALA A 91 6.10 22.01 9.78
CA ALA A 91 6.76 21.91 11.08
C ALA A 91 7.84 22.99 11.27
N ALA A 92 8.62 23.29 10.22
CA ALA A 92 9.60 24.37 10.25
C ALA A 92 8.91 25.75 10.41
N GLN A 93 7.83 26.00 9.68
CA GLN A 93 7.05 27.23 9.81
C GLN A 93 6.45 27.37 11.22
N ALA A 94 5.89 26.30 11.78
CA ALA A 94 5.37 26.30 13.15
C ALA A 94 6.45 26.63 14.18
N LYS A 95 7.65 26.07 14.03
CA LYS A 95 8.81 26.39 14.89
C LYS A 95 9.22 27.85 14.78
N GLN A 96 9.22 28.43 13.58
CA GLN A 96 9.51 29.85 13.38
C GLN A 96 8.45 30.73 14.06
N MET A 97 7.16 30.43 13.87
CA MET A 97 6.08 31.17 14.52
C MET A 97 6.16 31.08 16.05
N ALA A 98 6.52 29.93 16.60
CA ALA A 98 6.73 29.76 18.03
C ALA A 98 7.90 30.61 18.54
N ALA A 99 9.04 30.58 17.84
CA ALA A 99 10.20 31.41 18.18
C ALA A 99 9.89 32.92 18.11
N ASP A 100 9.13 33.35 17.09
CA ASP A 100 8.69 34.74 16.96
C ASP A 100 7.74 35.14 18.10
N ALA A 101 6.82 34.26 18.49
CA ALA A 101 5.92 34.49 19.61
C ALA A 101 6.70 34.61 20.93
N ASP A 102 7.66 33.72 21.18
CA ASP A 102 8.55 33.77 22.35
C ASP A 102 9.36 35.07 22.38
N GLY A 103 9.87 35.51 21.22
CA GLY A 103 10.57 36.79 21.07
C GLY A 103 9.68 37.98 21.45
N ARG A 104 8.43 38.03 20.96
CA ARG A 104 7.48 39.10 21.31
C ARG A 104 7.10 39.07 22.78
N VAL A 105 6.98 37.90 23.40
CA VAL A 105 6.71 37.78 24.84
C VAL A 105 7.89 38.32 25.64
N ALA A 106 9.13 38.03 25.23
CA ALA A 106 10.32 38.57 25.88
C ALA A 106 10.39 40.10 25.77
N GLU A 107 10.15 40.66 24.59
CA GLU A 107 10.09 42.10 24.35
C GLU A 107 8.99 42.78 25.18
N ALA A 108 7.78 42.21 25.20
CA ALA A 108 6.68 42.75 26.01
C ALA A 108 6.99 42.74 27.51
N ARG A 109 7.72 41.73 28.00
CA ARG A 109 8.19 41.68 29.39
C ARG A 109 9.23 42.77 29.67
N GLU A 110 10.11 43.05 28.73
CA GLU A 110 11.10 44.11 28.85
C GLU A 110 10.45 45.50 28.90
N VAL A 111 9.57 45.81 27.94
CA VAL A 111 8.82 47.07 27.91
C VAL A 111 8.01 47.27 29.19
N ARG A 112 7.39 46.21 29.73
CA ARG A 112 6.68 46.29 31.00
C ARG A 112 7.61 46.60 32.17
N ARG A 113 8.79 45.97 32.25
CA ARG A 113 9.78 46.28 33.29
C ARG A 113 10.23 47.73 33.22
N GLU A 114 10.54 48.23 32.03
CA GLU A 114 10.93 49.64 31.82
C GLU A 114 9.81 50.60 32.21
N TYR A 115 8.57 50.30 31.84
CA TYR A 115 7.41 51.09 32.21
C TYR A 115 7.22 51.14 33.72
N ASP A 116 7.29 49.99 34.39
CA ASP A 116 7.15 49.90 35.85
C ASP A 116 8.28 50.66 36.57
N GLU A 117 9.50 50.65 36.02
CA GLU A 117 10.63 51.40 36.56
C GLU A 117 10.47 52.91 36.39
N LYS A 118 10.05 53.38 35.22
CA LYS A 118 9.73 54.79 34.98
C LYS A 118 8.59 55.28 35.85
N MET A 119 7.57 54.47 36.08
CA MET A 119 6.47 54.81 36.99
C MET A 119 6.94 54.93 38.44
N ARG A 120 7.78 54.01 38.93
CA ARG A 120 8.40 54.14 40.26
C ARG A 120 9.29 55.38 40.37
N GLU A 121 10.02 55.75 39.32
CA GLU A 121 10.82 56.96 39.30
C GLU A 121 9.95 58.22 39.35
N ALA A 122 8.85 58.26 38.59
CA ALA A 122 7.89 59.36 38.62
C ALA A 122 7.24 59.51 40.00
N ASP A 123 6.77 58.41 40.61
CA ASP A 123 6.17 58.41 41.95
C ASP A 123 7.15 58.89 43.03
N ARG A 124 8.46 58.61 42.91
CA ARG A 124 9.50 59.12 43.82
C ARG A 124 9.73 60.63 43.71
N LEU A 125 9.52 61.19 42.52
CA LEU A 125 9.72 62.62 42.25
C LEU A 125 8.48 63.45 42.56
N ASP A 126 7.30 62.84 42.64
CA ASP A 126 6.03 63.52 42.93
C ASP A 126 5.91 63.85 44.43
N PRO A 127 5.94 65.14 44.82
CA PRO A 127 5.79 65.55 46.22
C PRO A 127 4.36 65.33 46.78
N GLY A 128 3.39 64.92 45.94
CA GLY A 128 2.03 64.57 46.33
C GLY A 128 1.82 63.09 46.68
N VAL A 129 2.84 62.23 46.54
CA VAL A 129 2.75 60.78 46.75
C VAL A 129 3.72 60.35 47.85
N GLU A 130 3.21 59.81 48.95
CA GLU A 130 4.05 59.17 49.97
C GLU A 130 4.60 57.84 49.41
N THR A 131 5.92 57.76 49.28
CA THR A 131 6.64 56.56 48.81
C THR A 131 7.63 56.08 49.87
N ASP A 132 7.85 54.75 49.92
CA ASP A 132 8.83 54.12 50.82
C ASP A 132 10.27 54.29 50.31
N GLU A 133 11.26 53.82 51.08
CA GLU A 133 12.68 53.87 50.71
C GLU A 133 13.02 53.11 49.41
N HIS A 134 12.13 52.24 48.96
CA HIS A 134 12.23 51.49 47.71
C HIS A 134 11.43 52.13 46.55
N GLY A 135 10.77 53.26 46.78
CA GLY A 135 9.94 53.96 45.80
C GLY A 135 8.55 53.35 45.58
N ASN A 136 8.08 52.49 46.47
CA ASN A 136 6.71 51.97 46.42
C ASN A 136 5.76 52.93 47.14
N ARG A 137 4.58 53.17 46.56
CA ARG A 137 3.56 54.04 47.15
C ARG A 137 3.03 53.45 48.47
N ILE A 138 3.13 54.20 49.55
CA ILE A 138 2.59 53.87 50.88
C ILE A 138 1.39 54.78 51.14
N GLY A 139 0.20 54.18 51.35
CA GLY A 139 -0.99 54.93 51.78
C GLY A 139 -2.21 54.87 50.83
N ALA A 140 -2.05 54.47 49.57
CA ALA A 140 -3.17 54.17 48.68
C ALA A 140 -3.40 52.66 48.62
N SER A 141 -4.40 52.18 49.36
CA SER A 141 -5.02 50.84 49.30
C SER A 141 -4.50 49.91 48.19
N ALA A 142 -3.97 48.76 48.61
CA ALA A 142 -3.51 47.63 47.79
C ALA A 142 -4.59 47.00 46.86
N ALA A 143 -5.68 47.70 46.54
CA ALA A 143 -6.76 47.25 45.68
C ALA A 143 -6.48 47.37 44.17
N GLY A 144 -5.42 48.07 43.75
CA GLY A 144 -5.15 48.34 42.32
C GLY A 144 -4.07 47.47 41.66
N ALA A 145 -3.10 46.94 42.42
CA ALA A 145 -1.88 46.34 41.85
C ALA A 145 -2.04 44.89 41.34
N GLY A 146 -3.17 44.23 41.64
CA GLY A 146 -3.42 42.83 41.26
C GLY A 146 -4.15 42.61 39.93
N ALA A 147 -4.64 43.67 39.27
CA ALA A 147 -5.52 43.52 38.10
C ALA A 147 -4.77 43.23 36.78
N GLY A 148 -3.45 43.42 36.73
CA GLY A 148 -2.66 43.29 35.49
C GLY A 148 -2.03 41.92 35.23
N ALA A 149 -2.01 41.01 36.22
CA ALA A 149 -1.38 39.69 36.09
C ALA A 149 -2.35 38.57 35.65
N ALA A 150 -3.66 38.80 35.73
CA ALA A 150 -4.69 37.79 35.46
C ALA A 150 -5.29 37.84 34.04
N ALA A 151 -4.79 38.72 33.17
CA ALA A 151 -5.30 38.90 31.81
C ALA A 151 -4.57 38.09 30.73
N GLY A 152 -3.51 37.34 31.10
CA GLY A 152 -2.72 36.51 30.17
C GLY A 152 -2.99 35.00 30.25
N ALA A 153 -3.82 34.53 31.17
CA ALA A 153 -4.03 33.10 31.44
C ALA A 153 -5.41 32.57 31.02
N ARG A 154 -6.11 33.26 30.11
CA ARG A 154 -7.43 32.85 29.63
C ARG A 154 -7.51 32.75 28.10
N VAL A 155 -6.54 32.06 27.51
CA VAL A 155 -6.70 31.48 26.17
C VAL A 155 -6.05 30.11 26.23
N ASP A 156 -6.76 29.13 26.81
CA ASP A 156 -6.57 27.68 26.56
C ASP A 156 -7.62 26.87 27.33
N ARG A 157 -8.89 27.20 27.08
CA ARG A 157 -9.97 26.22 27.26
C ARG A 157 -11.04 26.50 26.21
N VAL A 158 -10.66 26.27 24.96
CA VAL A 158 -11.63 26.02 23.90
C VAL A 158 -12.23 24.64 24.21
N ASP A 159 -13.36 24.68 24.91
CA ASP A 159 -14.58 23.95 24.55
C ASP A 159 -14.38 22.68 23.69
N GLU A 160 -13.94 21.57 24.30
CA GLU A 160 -14.22 20.22 23.80
C GLU A 160 -15.69 19.88 24.05
N ARG A 161 -16.57 20.56 23.32
CA ARG A 161 -17.91 20.03 23.05
C ARG A 161 -17.73 18.91 22.03
N HIS A 162 -17.89 17.69 22.51
CA HIS A 162 -18.22 16.51 21.72
C HIS A 162 -19.33 16.89 20.72
N ASP A 163 -18.96 17.03 19.46
CA ASP A 163 -19.88 16.98 18.33
C ASP A 163 -19.78 15.56 17.78
N ASP A 164 -20.55 14.67 18.41
CA ASP A 164 -20.76 13.28 17.99
C ASP A 164 -21.61 13.28 16.71
N ASN A 165 -21.03 13.66 15.58
CA ASN A 165 -21.61 13.38 14.27
C ASN A 165 -20.55 13.28 13.17
N VAL A 166 -19.61 12.34 13.33
CA VAL A 166 -18.79 11.85 12.23
C VAL A 166 -19.20 10.40 11.96
N PRO A 167 -19.62 10.03 10.74
CA PRO A 167 -19.83 8.63 10.40
C PRO A 167 -18.48 7.91 10.51
N ASN A 168 -18.42 6.92 11.40
CA ASN A 168 -17.30 6.01 11.65
C ASN A 168 -16.36 5.84 10.45
N ALA A 169 -15.28 6.62 10.41
CA ALA A 169 -14.13 6.30 9.59
C ALA A 169 -13.33 5.27 10.38
N MET A 170 -13.44 4.01 9.96
CA MET A 170 -12.66 2.88 10.48
C MET A 170 -11.20 3.28 10.72
N ASP A 171 -10.75 3.13 11.96
CA ASP A 171 -9.35 3.21 12.34
C ASP A 171 -8.57 2.09 11.61
N PRO A 172 -7.53 2.41 10.82
CA PRO A 172 -6.74 1.39 10.11
C PRO A 172 -5.93 0.48 11.05
N VAL A 173 -5.93 0.72 12.36
CA VAL A 173 -5.20 -0.08 13.35
C VAL A 173 -6.03 -1.26 13.91
N ASP A 174 -7.36 -1.25 13.75
CA ASP A 174 -8.23 -2.35 14.23
C ASP A 174 -8.53 -3.42 13.18
N ALA A 175 -8.22 -3.19 11.90
CA ALA A 175 -8.48 -4.15 10.82
C ALA A 175 -7.64 -5.44 10.92
N ASP A 176 -6.50 -5.40 11.64
CA ASP A 176 -5.63 -6.57 11.80
C ASP A 176 -6.00 -7.45 13.01
N ARG A 177 -6.77 -6.95 13.99
CA ARG A 177 -7.26 -7.78 15.10
C ARG A 177 -8.43 -8.68 14.68
N ALA A 178 -9.32 -8.18 13.83
CA ALA A 178 -10.49 -8.93 13.40
C ALA A 178 -10.17 -10.11 12.44
N ARG A 179 -8.95 -10.22 11.92
CA ARG A 179 -8.54 -11.34 11.03
C ARG A 179 -7.89 -12.51 11.77
N HIS A 180 -7.58 -12.37 13.06
CA HIS A 180 -6.90 -13.42 13.80
C HIS A 180 -7.82 -14.41 14.52
N ASP A 181 -9.08 -14.05 14.78
CA ASP A 181 -10.02 -14.94 15.49
C ASP A 181 -10.75 -15.95 14.56
N ASP A 182 -10.79 -15.73 13.24
CA ASP A 182 -11.49 -16.64 12.32
C ASP A 182 -10.65 -17.88 11.92
N ARG A 183 -9.35 -17.94 12.27
CA ARG A 183 -8.52 -19.12 11.94
C ARG A 183 -8.59 -20.24 12.97
N ASP A 184 -9.02 -19.96 14.21
CA ASP A 184 -9.04 -20.98 15.26
C ASP A 184 -10.28 -21.89 15.21
N LEU A 185 -11.33 -21.51 14.49
CA LEU A 185 -12.55 -22.34 14.38
C LEU A 185 -12.51 -23.38 13.26
N THR A 186 -11.49 -23.35 12.39
CA THR A 186 -11.37 -24.32 11.28
C THR A 186 -10.52 -25.54 11.60
N ASP A 187 -9.70 -25.50 12.65
CA ASP A 187 -8.84 -26.62 13.06
C ASP A 187 -9.53 -27.60 14.04
N GLU A 188 -10.67 -27.23 14.63
CA GLU A 188 -11.42 -28.15 15.51
C GLU A 188 -12.36 -29.07 14.72
N ALA A 189 -12.84 -28.64 13.54
CA ALA A 189 -13.74 -29.45 12.70
C ALA A 189 -13.03 -30.61 11.98
N THR A 190 -11.71 -30.56 11.80
CA THR A 190 -10.94 -31.63 11.15
C THR A 190 -10.41 -32.70 12.11
N ARG A 191 -10.39 -32.42 13.42
CA ARG A 191 -9.92 -33.39 14.44
C ARG A 191 -11.02 -34.38 14.88
N ALA A 192 -12.29 -34.11 14.57
CA ALA A 192 -13.41 -34.99 14.94
C ALA A 192 -13.70 -36.13 13.93
N HIS A 193 -12.92 -36.26 12.85
CA HIS A 193 -13.16 -37.27 11.80
C HIS A 193 -12.10 -38.39 11.76
N ASP A 194 -11.23 -38.48 12.76
CA ASP A 194 -10.18 -39.51 12.81
C ASP A 194 -10.00 -40.12 14.22
N VAL A 195 -11.12 -40.59 14.80
CA VAL A 195 -11.15 -41.58 15.90
C VAL A 195 -12.27 -42.59 15.65
#